data_AF-A0A060Z6V3-F1
#
_entry.id   AF-A0A060Z6V3-F1
#
_cell.length_a   1.000
_cell.length_b   1.000
_cell.length_c   1.000
_cell.angle_alpha   90.00
_cell.angle_beta   90.00
_cell.angle_gamma   90.00
#
_symmetry.space_group_name_H-M   'P 1'
#
loop_
_entity.id
_entity.type
_entity.pdbx_description
1 polymer ?
#
loop_
_entity_poly.entity_id
_entity_poly.type
_entity_poly.pdbx_seq_one_letter_code
_entity_poly.pdbx_strand_id
1 'polypeptide(L)'
;MANETWCGHKSIQELKSFCSPDLEFLTIKCRPHYLPREFSSIIITAVYIPPQADTSMALNELYLTLCKLESIHPEAAFIVAGDFNKANLKTRLPKLYQHIDCATRAGKTLDHCYSNFRDAYKALPRPPFGKADHGSILLIPAYRQKLKQEAPTLRSVQRWSDQSDSTLQDCFHHVGWDMFRIASDKNIDEYADSVCEFIRTCVEDVESANHCF
;
A
#
# COMPACT_ATOMS: atom_id res chain seq x y z
N MET A 1 -21.55 8.36 4.12
CA MET A 1 -20.89 8.76 5.38
C MET A 1 -19.82 7.71 5.67
N ALA A 2 -18.55 8.09 5.76
CA ALA A 2 -17.46 7.14 6.03
C ALA A 2 -17.36 6.87 7.53
N ASN A 3 -17.04 5.63 7.91
CA ASN A 3 -16.76 5.32 9.31
C ASN A 3 -15.43 5.96 9.72
N GLU A 4 -15.48 6.97 10.59
CA GLU A 4 -14.29 7.71 11.03
C GLU A 4 -13.29 6.85 11.80
N THR A 5 -13.72 5.73 12.39
CA THR A 5 -12.82 4.78 13.05
C THR A 5 -11.97 3.99 12.06
N TRP A 6 -12.37 3.95 10.79
CA TRP A 6 -11.65 3.25 9.72
C TRP A 6 -10.81 4.21 8.87
N CYS A 7 -11.42 5.32 8.44
CA CYS A 7 -10.77 6.30 7.57
C CYS A 7 -11.38 7.69 7.82
N GLY A 8 -10.53 8.67 8.15
CA GLY A 8 -10.99 10.03 8.42
C GLY A 8 -11.47 10.71 7.14
N HIS A 9 -12.54 11.52 7.22
CA HIS A 9 -13.14 12.18 6.05
C HIS A 9 -12.12 12.98 5.21
N LYS A 10 -11.17 13.67 5.86
CA LYS A 10 -10.12 14.46 5.19
C LYS A 10 -9.15 13.62 4.36
N SER A 11 -9.08 12.31 4.59
CA SER A 11 -8.21 11.40 3.84
C SER A 11 -8.91 10.76 2.63
N ILE A 12 -10.22 11.00 2.47
CA ILE A 12 -11.00 10.53 1.33
C ILE A 12 -11.07 11.64 0.29
N GLN A 13 -10.72 11.29 -0.94
CA GLN A 13 -10.72 12.21 -2.07
C GLN A 13 -11.39 11.53 -3.27
N GLU A 14 -12.39 12.17 -3.87
CA GLU A 14 -12.85 11.77 -5.20
C GLU A 14 -11.76 12.08 -6.23
N LEU A 15 -11.33 11.06 -6.97
CA LEU A 15 -10.32 11.22 -8.02
C LEU A 15 -10.96 11.42 -9.39
N LYS A 16 -12.03 10.68 -9.68
CA LYS A 16 -12.75 10.77 -10.95
C LYS A 16 -14.13 10.14 -10.85
N SER A 17 -15.12 10.82 -11.41
CA SER A 17 -16.43 10.26 -11.76
C SER A 17 -16.61 10.29 -13.27
N PHE A 18 -17.33 9.30 -13.81
CA PHE A 18 -17.62 9.20 -15.23
C PHE A 18 -18.96 8.49 -15.43
N CYS A 19 -19.74 8.97 -16.39
CA CYS A 19 -21.04 8.41 -16.75
C CYS A 19 -21.24 8.58 -18.25
N SER A 20 -21.49 7.46 -18.92
CA SER A 20 -21.88 7.37 -20.33
C SER A 20 -22.90 6.24 -20.50
N PRO A 21 -23.54 6.12 -21.68
CA PRO A 21 -24.45 4.99 -21.96
C PRO A 21 -23.79 3.60 -21.83
N ASP A 22 -22.47 3.51 -21.91
CA ASP A 22 -21.72 2.25 -21.91
C ASP A 22 -20.96 1.99 -20.60
N LEU A 23 -20.75 3.02 -19.78
CA LEU A 23 -19.91 2.93 -18.59
C LEU A 23 -20.26 4.01 -17.55
N GLU A 24 -20.47 3.56 -16.32
CA GLU A 24 -20.51 4.41 -15.15
C GLU A 24 -19.42 3.98 -14.17
N PHE A 25 -18.64 4.92 -13.65
CA PHE A 25 -17.75 4.62 -12.55
C PHE A 25 -17.50 5.82 -11.64
N LEU A 26 -17.16 5.51 -10.39
CA LEU A 26 -16.67 6.46 -9.40
C LEU A 26 -15.37 5.92 -8.81
N THR A 27 -14.31 6.72 -8.86
CA THR A 27 -13.02 6.41 -8.25
C THR A 27 -12.74 7.34 -7.10
N ILE A 28 -12.51 6.76 -5.92
CA ILE A 28 -12.08 7.46 -4.72
C ILE A 28 -10.72 6.96 -4.27
N LYS A 29 -9.93 7.84 -3.70
CA LYS A 29 -8.72 7.53 -2.95
C LYS A 29 -9.00 7.71 -1.47
N CYS A 30 -8.50 6.79 -0.66
CA CYS A 30 -8.55 6.90 0.79
C CYS A 30 -7.29 6.36 1.42
N ARG A 31 -6.97 6.80 2.65
CA ARG A 31 -5.90 6.22 3.45
C ARG A 31 -6.45 5.85 4.83
N PRO A 32 -6.83 4.57 5.03
CA PRO A 32 -7.26 4.09 6.34
C PRO A 32 -6.16 4.22 7.39
N HIS A 33 -6.55 4.34 8.66
CA HIS A 33 -5.59 4.53 9.77
C HIS A 33 -4.58 3.39 9.91
N TYR A 34 -5.01 2.16 9.63
CA TYR A 34 -4.22 0.93 9.79
C TYR A 34 -3.84 0.27 8.46
N LEU A 35 -3.54 1.09 7.45
CA LEU A 35 -3.09 0.58 6.16
C LEU A 35 -1.66 -0.02 6.28
N PRO A 36 -1.38 -1.23 5.71
CA PRO A 36 -0.02 -1.75 5.63
C PRO A 36 0.97 -0.73 5.06
N ARG A 37 2.18 -0.66 5.63
CA ARG A 37 3.19 0.35 5.26
C ARG A 37 3.58 0.31 3.79
N GLU A 38 3.51 -0.86 3.18
CA GLU A 38 3.79 -1.05 1.74
C GLU A 38 2.77 -0.38 0.81
N PHE A 39 1.66 0.14 1.34
CA PHE A 39 0.66 0.87 0.55
C PHE A 39 0.63 2.34 0.93
N SER A 40 0.71 3.19 -0.10
CA SER A 40 0.58 4.65 0.07
C SER A 40 -0.88 5.08 0.27
N SER A 41 -1.83 4.36 -0.33
CA SER A 41 -3.28 4.60 -0.22
C SER A 41 -4.06 3.42 -0.80
N ILE A 42 -5.37 3.44 -0.64
CA ILE A 42 -6.30 2.57 -1.36
C ILE A 42 -7.06 3.42 -2.38
N ILE A 43 -7.10 2.96 -3.62
CA ILE A 43 -7.90 3.53 -4.70
C ILE A 43 -9.01 2.54 -5.02
N ILE A 44 -10.25 2.97 -4.80
CA ILE A 44 -11.44 2.16 -5.01
C ILE A 44 -12.20 2.73 -6.19
N THR A 45 -12.44 1.90 -7.20
CA THR A 45 -13.25 2.23 -8.38
C THR A 45 -14.50 1.36 -8.38
N ALA A 46 -15.65 1.97 -8.13
CA ALA A 46 -16.95 1.34 -8.32
C ALA A 46 -17.33 1.42 -9.81
N VAL A 47 -17.70 0.31 -10.43
CA VAL A 47 -17.97 0.22 -11.88
C VAL A 47 -19.35 -0.35 -12.13
N TYR A 48 -20.07 0.21 -13.10
CA TYR A 48 -21.26 -0.38 -13.69
C TYR A 48 -21.15 -0.30 -15.22
N ILE A 49 -21.28 -1.44 -15.89
CA ILE A 49 -21.32 -1.55 -17.35
C ILE A 49 -22.71 -2.08 -17.73
N PRO A 50 -23.57 -1.29 -18.39
CA PRO A 50 -24.90 -1.73 -18.77
C PRO A 50 -24.88 -2.99 -19.66
N PRO A 51 -25.92 -3.86 -19.61
CA PRO A 51 -25.97 -5.09 -20.42
C PRO A 51 -25.85 -4.84 -21.94
N GLN A 52 -26.36 -3.67 -22.38
CA GLN A 52 -26.41 -3.27 -23.79
C GLN A 52 -25.14 -2.54 -24.25
N ALA A 53 -24.21 -2.27 -23.33
CA ALA A 53 -23.04 -1.45 -23.59
C ALA A 53 -22.14 -2.03 -24.69
N ASP A 54 -21.45 -1.14 -25.40
CA ASP A 54 -20.20 -1.44 -26.10
C ASP A 54 -19.10 -1.69 -25.06
N THR A 55 -18.88 -2.98 -24.80
CA THR A 55 -17.85 -3.43 -23.85
C THR A 55 -16.44 -3.01 -24.25
N SER A 56 -16.15 -2.90 -25.54
CA SER A 56 -14.79 -2.54 -25.97
C SER A 56 -14.51 -1.09 -25.61
N MET A 57 -15.47 -0.20 -25.87
CA MET A 57 -15.38 1.21 -25.53
C MET A 57 -15.31 1.41 -24.00
N ALA A 58 -16.23 0.77 -23.27
CA ALA A 58 -16.26 0.83 -21.80
C ALA A 58 -14.94 0.36 -21.17
N LEU A 59 -14.42 -0.80 -21.61
CA LEU A 59 -13.16 -1.33 -21.09
C LEU A 59 -11.95 -0.48 -21.48
N ASN A 60 -11.98 0.20 -22.64
CA ASN A 60 -10.91 1.10 -23.05
C ASN A 60 -10.88 2.38 -22.20
N GLU A 61 -12.04 2.99 -21.94
CA GLU A 61 -12.13 4.17 -21.05
C GLU A 61 -11.71 3.84 -19.62
N LEU A 62 -12.13 2.67 -19.11
CA LEU A 62 -11.72 2.20 -17.79
C LEU A 62 -10.20 1.91 -17.75
N TYR A 63 -9.65 1.28 -18.79
CA TYR A 63 -8.20 1.03 -18.93
C TYR A 63 -7.39 2.32 -18.88
N LEU A 64 -7.73 3.30 -19.73
CA LEU A 64 -7.02 4.59 -19.79
C LEU A 64 -7.06 5.31 -18.45
N THR A 65 -8.21 5.28 -17.77
CA THR A 65 -8.36 5.87 -16.45
C THR A 65 -7.49 5.18 -15.42
N LEU A 66 -7.54 3.85 -15.33
CA LEU A 66 -6.77 3.09 -14.34
C LEU A 66 -5.26 3.22 -14.56
N CYS A 67 -4.78 3.16 -15.81
CA CYS A 67 -3.37 3.35 -16.13
C CYS A 67 -2.87 4.75 -15.73
N LYS A 68 -3.68 5.80 -15.95
CA LYS A 68 -3.34 7.15 -15.51
C LYS A 68 -3.26 7.24 -13.98
N LEU A 69 -4.15 6.57 -13.27
CA LEU A 69 -4.11 6.56 -11.80
C LEU A 69 -2.94 5.75 -11.26
N GLU A 70 -2.60 4.63 -11.90
CA GLU A 70 -1.44 3.81 -11.54
C GLU A 70 -0.13 4.60 -11.71
N SER A 71 0.01 5.42 -12.75
CA SER A 71 1.19 6.26 -12.92
C SER A 71 1.31 7.38 -11.88
N ILE A 72 0.19 7.94 -11.41
CA ILE A 72 0.16 8.99 -10.38
C ILE A 72 0.32 8.38 -8.97
N HIS A 73 -0.12 7.14 -8.77
CA HIS A 73 -0.17 6.46 -7.48
C HIS A 73 0.42 5.03 -7.55
N PRO A 74 1.73 4.89 -7.85
CA PRO A 74 2.35 3.59 -8.15
C PRO A 74 2.33 2.60 -6.98
N GLU A 75 2.29 3.09 -5.73
CA GLU A 75 2.26 2.26 -4.52
C GLU A 75 0.85 2.16 -3.90
N ALA A 76 -0.19 2.54 -4.63
CA ALA A 76 -1.57 2.40 -4.15
C ALA A 76 -2.08 0.97 -4.34
N ALA A 77 -2.94 0.53 -3.43
CA ALA A 77 -3.73 -0.67 -3.60
C ALA A 77 -4.98 -0.34 -4.42
N PHE A 78 -5.15 -0.98 -5.57
CA PHE A 78 -6.30 -0.78 -6.44
C PHE A 78 -7.37 -1.83 -6.15
N ILE A 79 -8.62 -1.39 -6.01
CA ILE A 79 -9.80 -2.24 -5.88
C ILE A 79 -10.82 -1.74 -6.92
N VAL A 80 -11.03 -2.52 -7.98
CA VAL A 80 -11.99 -2.18 -9.04
C VAL A 80 -13.12 -3.18 -8.99
N ALA A 81 -14.32 -2.75 -8.59
CA ALA A 81 -15.41 -3.68 -8.32
C ALA A 81 -16.78 -3.13 -8.76
N GLY A 82 -17.69 -4.04 -9.10
CA GLY A 82 -19.07 -3.73 -9.43
C GLY A 82 -19.63 -4.69 -10.47
N ASP A 83 -20.70 -4.29 -11.15
CA ASP A 83 -21.38 -5.11 -12.15
C ASP A 83 -20.82 -4.84 -13.55
N PHE A 84 -20.06 -5.82 -14.06
CA PHE A 84 -19.43 -5.76 -15.37
C PHE A 84 -20.33 -6.36 -16.46
N ASN A 85 -21.46 -6.96 -16.11
CA ASN A 85 -22.31 -7.73 -17.01
C ASN A 85 -21.50 -8.73 -17.85
N LYS A 86 -21.34 -8.44 -19.15
CA LYS A 86 -20.63 -9.30 -20.11
C LYS A 86 -19.14 -8.93 -20.28
N ALA A 87 -18.67 -7.86 -19.64
CA ALA A 87 -17.32 -7.34 -19.78
C ALA A 87 -16.30 -8.09 -18.90
N ASN A 88 -15.08 -8.24 -19.40
CA ASN A 88 -13.97 -8.80 -18.63
C ASN A 88 -12.76 -7.89 -18.69
N LEU A 89 -12.44 -7.22 -17.58
CA LEU A 89 -11.36 -6.23 -17.50
C LEU A 89 -9.98 -6.84 -17.76
N LYS A 90 -9.79 -8.15 -17.55
CA LYS A 90 -8.51 -8.82 -17.83
C LYS A 90 -8.10 -8.76 -19.31
N THR A 91 -9.05 -8.53 -20.20
CA THR A 91 -8.79 -8.38 -21.65
C THR A 91 -7.98 -7.11 -21.97
N ARG A 92 -8.04 -6.08 -21.11
CA ARG A 92 -7.25 -4.85 -21.22
C ARG A 92 -6.18 -4.72 -20.13
N LEU A 93 -6.45 -5.24 -18.92
CA LEU A 93 -5.55 -5.20 -17.77
C LEU A 93 -5.25 -6.62 -17.24
N PRO A 94 -4.41 -7.41 -17.94
CA PRO A 94 -4.14 -8.80 -17.57
C PRO A 94 -3.36 -8.94 -16.24
N LYS A 95 -2.71 -7.86 -15.78
CA LYS A 95 -1.98 -7.80 -14.51
C LYS A 95 -2.91 -7.74 -13.29
N LEU A 96 -4.18 -7.38 -13.47
CA LEU A 96 -5.14 -7.39 -12.38
C LEU A 96 -5.66 -8.81 -12.12
N TYR A 97 -5.80 -9.12 -10.84
CA TYR A 97 -6.32 -10.38 -10.34
C TYR A 97 -7.79 -10.22 -9.99
N GLN A 98 -8.62 -11.13 -10.47
CA GLN A 98 -10.05 -11.16 -10.21
C GLN A 98 -10.31 -12.10 -9.02
N HIS A 99 -11.18 -11.70 -8.07
CA HIS A 99 -11.39 -12.41 -6.80
C HIS A 99 -12.80 -13.02 -6.58
N ILE A 100 -13.73 -12.84 -7.52
CA ILE A 100 -15.11 -13.36 -7.44
C ILE A 100 -15.29 -14.45 -8.49
N ASP A 101 -15.40 -15.70 -8.03
CA ASP A 101 -15.54 -16.90 -8.84
C ASP A 101 -16.91 -17.59 -8.70
N CYS A 102 -17.83 -16.98 -7.97
CA CYS A 102 -19.18 -17.50 -7.72
C CYS A 102 -20.24 -16.75 -8.53
N ALA A 103 -21.38 -17.39 -8.75
CA ALA A 103 -22.50 -16.80 -9.46
C ALA A 103 -23.14 -15.67 -8.64
N THR A 104 -23.39 -14.54 -9.29
CA THR A 104 -24.00 -13.36 -8.67
C THR A 104 -25.41 -13.10 -9.19
N ARG A 105 -25.76 -13.57 -10.39
CA ARG A 105 -27.14 -13.49 -10.91
C ARG A 105 -27.48 -14.67 -11.80
N ALA A 106 -28.56 -15.38 -11.49
CA ALA A 106 -29.11 -16.46 -12.33
C ALA A 106 -28.05 -17.46 -12.85
N GLY A 107 -27.10 -17.87 -11.99
CA GLY A 107 -26.03 -18.80 -12.34
C GLY A 107 -24.85 -18.20 -13.10
N LYS A 108 -24.84 -16.88 -13.36
CA LYS A 108 -23.75 -16.16 -14.00
C LYS A 108 -22.99 -15.29 -13.00
N THR A 109 -21.68 -15.15 -13.22
CA THR A 109 -20.83 -14.19 -12.50
C THR A 109 -20.78 -12.91 -13.32
N LEU A 110 -21.57 -11.92 -12.92
CA LEU A 110 -21.63 -10.60 -13.57
C LEU A 110 -20.86 -9.55 -12.77
N ASP A 111 -20.84 -9.71 -11.45
CA ASP A 111 -20.13 -8.83 -10.54
C ASP A 111 -18.69 -9.30 -10.39
N HIS A 112 -17.75 -8.39 -10.66
CA HIS A 112 -16.33 -8.68 -10.55
C HIS A 112 -15.68 -7.79 -9.50
N CYS A 113 -14.60 -8.28 -8.90
CA CYS A 113 -13.69 -7.47 -8.10
C CYS A 113 -12.26 -7.77 -8.55
N TYR A 114 -11.53 -6.73 -8.94
CA TYR A 114 -10.16 -6.80 -9.41
C TYR A 114 -9.21 -6.05 -8.46
N SER A 115 -7.98 -6.56 -8.30
CA SER A 115 -6.88 -5.79 -7.65
C SER A 115 -5.52 -6.09 -8.27
N ASN A 116 -4.55 -5.21 -7.99
CA ASN A 116 -3.14 -5.41 -8.39
C ASN A 116 -2.39 -6.45 -7.55
N PHE A 117 -3.01 -6.99 -6.49
CA PHE A 117 -2.46 -8.08 -5.68
C PHE A 117 -3.18 -9.39 -5.94
N ARG A 118 -2.40 -10.47 -6.03
CA ARG A 118 -2.91 -11.84 -6.07
C ARG A 118 -3.47 -12.22 -4.72
N ASP A 119 -4.54 -13.02 -4.71
CA ASP A 119 -5.15 -13.59 -3.50
C ASP A 119 -5.46 -12.52 -2.43
N ALA A 120 -5.83 -11.32 -2.89
CA ALA A 120 -6.10 -10.19 -2.00
C ALA A 120 -7.39 -10.39 -1.20
N TYR A 121 -8.38 -11.06 -1.83
CA TYR A 121 -9.69 -11.30 -1.25
C TYR A 121 -10.17 -12.72 -1.51
N LYS A 122 -10.91 -13.26 -0.54
CA LYS A 122 -11.78 -14.42 -0.73
C LYS A 122 -13.22 -13.93 -0.85
N ALA A 123 -13.86 -14.20 -1.98
CA ALA A 123 -15.28 -13.91 -2.16
C ALA A 123 -16.14 -14.93 -1.40
N LEU A 124 -17.08 -14.44 -0.60
CA LEU A 124 -18.14 -15.24 0.00
C LEU A 124 -19.50 -14.76 -0.51
N PRO A 125 -20.26 -15.60 -1.22
CA PRO A 125 -21.60 -15.25 -1.64
C PRO A 125 -22.53 -15.08 -0.43
N ARG A 126 -23.41 -14.10 -0.53
CA ARG A 126 -24.41 -13.74 0.47
C ARG A 126 -25.75 -13.53 -0.22
N PRO A 127 -26.87 -13.68 0.51
CA PRO A 127 -28.19 -13.41 -0.04
C PRO A 127 -28.28 -12.01 -0.65
N PRO A 128 -29.11 -11.80 -1.69
CA PRO A 128 -29.40 -10.48 -2.21
C PRO A 128 -29.85 -9.50 -1.11
N PHE A 129 -29.51 -8.22 -1.27
CA PHE A 129 -30.05 -7.19 -0.41
C PHE A 129 -31.46 -6.81 -0.87
N GLY A 130 -32.45 -6.99 0.00
CA GLY A 130 -33.82 -6.60 -0.27
C GLY A 130 -34.40 -7.27 -1.53
N LYS A 131 -34.71 -6.47 -2.54
CA LYS A 131 -35.30 -6.93 -3.82
C LYS A 131 -34.30 -6.99 -4.98
N ALA A 132 -32.99 -6.90 -4.70
CA ALA A 132 -31.98 -7.04 -5.74
C ALA A 132 -32.08 -8.42 -6.41
N ASP A 133 -31.94 -8.47 -7.73
CA ASP A 133 -31.84 -9.71 -8.50
C ASP A 133 -30.40 -10.25 -8.58
N HIS A 134 -29.43 -9.47 -8.09
CA HIS A 134 -28.06 -9.88 -7.83
C HIS A 134 -27.88 -10.31 -6.36
N GLY A 135 -27.18 -11.43 -6.16
CA GLY A 135 -26.62 -11.84 -4.88
C GLY A 135 -25.53 -10.87 -4.43
N SER A 136 -25.38 -10.69 -3.12
CA SER A 136 -24.31 -9.85 -2.58
C SER A 136 -23.05 -10.68 -2.35
N ILE A 137 -21.88 -10.05 -2.43
CA ILE A 137 -20.59 -10.69 -2.17
C ILE A 137 -19.91 -10.02 -0.98
N LEU A 138 -19.53 -10.80 0.02
CA LEU A 138 -18.64 -10.37 1.09
C LEU A 138 -17.21 -10.72 0.71
N LEU A 139 -16.39 -9.70 0.47
CA LEU A 139 -14.95 -9.86 0.23
C LEU A 139 -14.21 -9.90 1.57
N ILE A 140 -13.69 -11.08 1.94
CA ILE A 140 -12.84 -11.23 3.12
C ILE A 140 -11.38 -10.95 2.71
N PRO A 141 -10.67 -10.02 3.37
CA PRO A 141 -9.25 -9.82 3.12
C PRO A 141 -8.46 -11.11 3.33
N ALA A 142 -7.75 -11.55 2.30
CA ALA A 142 -6.85 -12.70 2.33
C ALA A 142 -5.38 -12.28 2.14
N TYR A 143 -5.15 -11.01 1.77
CA TYR A 143 -3.82 -10.45 1.58
C TYR A 143 -2.92 -10.62 2.81
N ARG A 144 -1.69 -11.09 2.59
CA ARG A 144 -0.62 -11.13 3.60
C ARG A 144 0.39 -10.03 3.32
N GLN A 145 0.72 -9.23 4.33
CA GLN A 145 1.74 -8.18 4.23
C GLN A 145 3.10 -8.75 3.81
N LYS A 146 3.86 -8.02 2.99
CA LYS A 146 5.19 -8.46 2.50
C LYS A 146 6.12 -8.92 3.64
N LEU A 147 6.19 -8.13 4.72
CA LEU A 147 6.97 -8.45 5.91
C LEU A 147 6.61 -9.82 6.54
N LYS A 148 5.35 -10.23 6.43
CA LYS A 148 4.85 -11.50 6.97
C LYS A 148 4.99 -12.67 5.99
N GLN A 149 5.32 -12.39 4.73
CA GLN A 149 5.60 -13.40 3.72
C GLN A 149 7.09 -13.77 3.69
N GLU A 150 7.96 -12.82 4.02
CA GLU A 150 9.40 -13.05 4.11
C GLU A 150 9.75 -13.97 5.29
N ALA A 151 10.69 -14.89 5.05
CA ALA A 151 11.19 -15.76 6.12
C ALA A 151 11.98 -14.90 7.14
N PRO A 152 11.77 -15.12 8.45
CA PRO A 152 12.59 -14.46 9.46
C PRO A 152 14.07 -14.72 9.18
N THR A 153 14.84 -13.65 9.04
CA THR A 153 16.29 -13.75 8.85
C THR A 153 16.97 -13.54 10.19
N LEU A 154 17.77 -14.51 10.62
CA LEU A 154 18.68 -14.32 11.75
C LEU A 154 19.75 -13.32 11.33
N ARG A 155 19.83 -12.20 12.05
CA ARG A 155 20.92 -11.24 11.92
C ARG A 155 21.69 -11.24 13.23
N SER A 156 23.00 -11.44 13.14
CA SER A 156 23.89 -11.13 14.25
C SER A 156 23.88 -9.62 14.42
N VAL A 157 23.32 -9.16 15.53
CA VAL A 157 23.39 -7.76 15.93
C VAL A 157 24.46 -7.67 17.00
N GLN A 158 25.40 -6.75 16.82
CA GLN A 158 26.37 -6.47 17.85
C GLN A 158 25.64 -5.91 19.07
N ARG A 159 25.83 -6.59 20.21
CA ARG A 159 25.21 -6.19 21.46
C ARG A 159 26.29 -5.61 22.33
N TRP A 160 26.14 -4.34 22.65
CA TRP A 160 27.00 -3.64 23.60
C TRP A 160 26.85 -4.25 24.99
N SER A 161 27.97 -4.36 25.71
CA SER A 161 27.94 -4.64 27.14
C SER A 161 27.56 -3.37 27.89
N ASP A 162 27.06 -3.49 29.13
CA ASP A 162 26.75 -2.33 29.97
C ASP A 162 27.98 -1.40 30.14
N GLN A 163 29.18 -1.97 30.16
CA GLN A 163 30.44 -1.23 30.23
C GLN A 163 30.72 -0.44 28.95
N SER A 164 30.52 -1.04 27.78
CA SER A 164 30.70 -0.35 26.50
C SER A 164 29.66 0.74 26.30
N ASP A 165 28.41 0.48 26.67
CA ASP A 165 27.34 1.49 26.65
C ASP A 165 27.68 2.69 27.54
N SER A 166 28.13 2.46 28.78
CA SER A 166 28.56 3.53 29.69
C SER A 166 29.74 4.32 29.12
N THR A 167 30.72 3.62 28.52
CA THR A 167 31.93 4.25 27.96
C THR A 167 31.58 5.15 26.76
N LEU A 168 30.69 4.69 25.87
CA LEU A 168 30.20 5.49 24.75
C LEU A 168 29.35 6.68 25.21
N GLN A 169 28.50 6.49 26.20
CA GLN A 169 27.72 7.58 26.80
C GLN A 169 28.64 8.67 27.36
N ASP A 170 29.65 8.28 28.14
CA ASP A 170 30.63 9.22 28.68
C ASP A 170 31.41 9.93 27.55
N CYS A 171 31.82 9.20 26.52
CA CYS A 171 32.48 9.78 25.35
C CYS A 171 31.62 10.86 24.68
N PHE A 172 30.37 10.53 24.35
CA PHE A 172 29.47 11.45 23.66
C PHE A 172 28.99 12.63 24.51
N HIS A 173 28.98 12.48 25.84
CA HIS A 173 28.63 13.56 26.76
C HIS A 173 29.69 14.66 26.82
N HIS A 174 30.97 14.31 26.61
CA HIS A 174 32.09 15.26 26.67
C HIS A 174 32.41 15.92 25.33
N VAL A 175 31.74 15.49 24.26
CA VAL A 175 31.99 15.99 22.91
C VAL A 175 31.28 17.33 22.70
N GLY A 176 32.05 18.35 22.32
CA GLY A 176 31.52 19.62 21.89
C GLY A 176 30.94 19.53 20.48
N TRP A 177 29.71 19.04 20.33
CA TRP A 177 29.06 18.81 19.03
C TRP A 177 29.00 20.05 18.12
N ASP A 178 28.94 21.25 18.71
CA ASP A 178 28.99 22.52 17.98
C ASP A 178 30.29 22.70 17.18
N MET A 179 31.40 22.07 17.58
CA MET A 179 32.68 22.14 16.87
C MET A 179 32.55 21.57 15.45
N PHE A 180 31.84 20.45 15.25
CA PHE A 180 31.63 19.88 13.92
C PHE A 180 30.84 20.82 13.02
N ARG A 181 29.83 21.50 13.58
CA ARG A 181 29.01 22.49 12.84
C ARG A 181 29.81 23.73 12.47
N ILE A 182 30.72 24.17 13.34
CA ILE A 182 31.61 25.31 13.06
C ILE A 182 32.66 24.93 12.00
N ALA A 183 33.23 23.72 12.11
CA ALA A 183 34.26 23.25 11.19
C ALA A 183 33.75 22.98 9.77
N SER A 184 32.47 22.62 9.62
CA SER A 184 31.88 22.28 8.32
C SER A 184 31.39 23.47 7.50
N ASP A 185 31.56 24.72 7.97
CA ASP A 185 31.15 25.96 7.29
C ASP A 185 29.77 25.90 6.57
N LYS A 186 28.75 25.37 7.27
CA LYS A 186 27.38 25.16 6.76
C LYS A 186 27.24 24.15 5.60
N ASN A 187 28.29 23.42 5.26
CA ASN A 187 28.21 22.24 4.40
C ASN A 187 27.63 21.08 5.22
N ILE A 188 26.47 20.57 4.77
CA ILE A 188 25.75 19.49 5.46
C ILE A 188 26.40 18.13 5.23
N ASP A 189 27.02 17.93 4.07
CA ASP A 189 27.68 16.67 3.74
C ASP A 189 28.95 16.52 4.59
N GLU A 190 29.78 17.56 4.65
CA GLU A 190 30.98 17.58 5.50
C GLU A 190 30.65 17.45 7.00
N TYR A 191 29.54 18.06 7.45
CA TYR A 191 29.05 17.90 8.81
C TYR A 191 28.66 16.44 9.11
N ALA A 192 27.88 15.83 8.21
CA ALA A 192 27.42 14.46 8.36
C ALA A 192 28.60 13.48 8.36
N ASP A 193 29.54 13.64 7.43
CA ASP A 193 30.72 12.79 7.32
C ASP A 193 31.59 12.87 8.58
N SER A 194 31.90 14.09 9.04
CA SER A 194 32.75 14.31 10.23
C SER A 194 32.13 13.73 11.51
N VAL A 195 30.81 13.90 11.68
CA VAL A 195 30.08 13.34 12.83
C VAL A 195 30.04 11.81 12.75
N CYS A 196 29.75 11.24 11.57
CA CYS A 196 29.72 9.80 11.39
C CYS A 196 31.09 9.17 11.64
N GLU A 197 32.16 9.80 11.16
CA GLU A 197 33.53 9.29 11.34
C GLU A 197 33.97 9.34 12.80
N PHE A 198 33.62 10.42 13.51
CA PHE A 198 33.86 10.51 14.95
C PHE A 198 33.12 9.40 15.72
N ILE A 199 31.81 9.23 15.48
CA ILE A 199 31.01 8.19 16.14
C ILE A 199 31.58 6.80 15.84
N ARG A 200 31.96 6.53 14.59
CA ARG A 200 32.57 5.26 14.19
C ARG A 200 33.87 5.00 14.93
N THR A 201 34.72 6.03 15.09
CA THR A 201 35.99 5.92 15.83
C THR A 201 35.74 5.57 17.29
N CYS A 202 34.79 6.24 17.96
CA CYS A 202 34.44 5.94 19.36
C CYS A 202 33.92 4.50 19.53
N VAL A 203 33.10 4.04 18.57
CA VAL A 203 32.58 2.67 18.52
C VAL A 203 33.73 1.65 18.38
N GLU A 204 34.64 1.87 17.43
CA GLU A 204 35.79 0.99 17.18
C GLU A 204 36.75 0.92 18.37
N ASP A 205 36.99 2.04 19.05
CA ASP A 205 37.87 2.09 20.22
C ASP A 205 37.31 1.28 21.40
N VAL A 206 36.01 1.38 21.64
CA VAL A 206 35.33 0.65 22.72
C VAL A 206 35.24 -0.85 22.44
N GLU A 207 35.13 -1.24 21.17
CA GLU A 207 35.16 -2.64 20.75
C GLU A 207 36.56 -3.25 20.84
N SER A 208 37.58 -2.50 20.45
CA SER A 208 39.00 -2.93 20.49
C SER A 208 39.50 -3.13 21.92
N ALA A 209 39.03 -2.32 22.88
CA ALA A 209 39.39 -2.44 24.29
C ALA A 209 38.86 -3.73 24.95
N ASN A 210 37.76 -4.30 24.44
CA ASN A 210 37.13 -5.51 24.98
C ASN A 210 37.77 -6.83 24.50
N HIS A 211 38.78 -6.79 23.62
CA HIS A 211 39.48 -7.98 23.10
C HIS A 211 40.91 -8.16 23.68
N CYS A 212 41.32 -7.31 24.61
CA CYS A 212 42.66 -7.32 25.22
C CYS A 212 42.75 -8.01 26.61
N PHE A 213 41.82 -8.89 26.96
CA PHE A 213 41.86 -9.69 28.20
C PHE A 213 41.77 -11.19 27.94
#